data_AF-A0A662W797-F1
#
_entry.id   AF-A0A662W797-F1
#
_cell.length_a   1.000
_cell.length_b   1.000
_cell.length_c   1.000
_cell.angle_alpha   90.00
_cell.angle_beta   90.00
_cell.angle_gamma   90.00
#
_symmetry.space_group_name_H-M   'P 1'
#
loop_
_entity.id
_entity.type
_entity.pdbx_description
1 polymer ?
#
loop_
_entity_poly.entity_id
_entity_poly.type
_entity_poly.pdbx_seq_one_letter_code
_entity_poly.pdbx_strand_id
1 'polypeptide(L)'
;MVKCKICGEEIKEGHELYSDKLDATLCEYCFDAEKDYPQGTVIVFYPKEGTVDKFIIYSVEDVHLSQSISSLDEYDDLNFDILMEENSPIQFKWVSTDPWRGYYEPVAGEWVKIHEDAILHGSKDAEYLGRFYENLKKILWEAKIDFAIVFGTTSNVFSTGFDILVKKEDFESVVELMKLYFRVLELKEKYRDTKRFILTAITGKNDFDETDDKLYAILKAHALV
;
A
#
# COMPACT_ATOMS: atom_id res chain seq x y z
N MET A 1 33.89 -18.44 8.48
CA MET A 1 32.58 -18.49 9.17
C MET A 1 31.77 -17.31 8.66
N VAL A 2 30.59 -17.60 8.11
CA VAL A 2 29.67 -16.56 7.62
C VAL A 2 28.86 -16.06 8.80
N LYS A 3 28.61 -14.75 8.87
CA LYS A 3 27.78 -14.13 9.92
C LYS A 3 26.45 -13.69 9.33
N CYS A 4 25.38 -13.89 10.07
CA CYS A 4 24.06 -13.39 9.71
C CYS A 4 24.08 -11.86 9.68
N LYS A 5 23.59 -11.27 8.59
CA LYS A 5 23.52 -9.81 8.42
C LYS A 5 22.64 -9.11 9.46
N ILE A 6 21.58 -9.78 9.92
CA ILE A 6 20.57 -9.21 10.82
C ILE A 6 21.01 -9.33 12.28
N CYS A 7 21.22 -10.54 12.80
CA CYS A 7 21.57 -10.74 14.22
C CYS A 7 23.09 -10.68 14.51
N GLY A 8 23.95 -10.79 13.49
CA GLY A 8 25.40 -10.77 13.65
C GLY A 8 26.02 -12.08 14.16
N GLU A 9 25.21 -13.11 14.43
CA GLU A 9 25.66 -14.41 14.90
C GLU A 9 26.34 -15.24 13.80
N GLU A 10 27.22 -16.16 14.19
CA GLU A 10 27.86 -17.09 13.26
C GLU A 10 26.86 -18.16 12.80
N ILE A 11 26.77 -18.35 11.48
CA ILE A 11 25.87 -19.31 10.88
C ILE A 11 26.56 -20.68 10.85
N LYS A 12 25.86 -21.72 11.29
CA LYS A 12 26.31 -23.11 11.15
C LYS A 12 26.29 -23.49 9.67
N GLU A 13 27.34 -24.16 9.22
CA GLU A 13 27.44 -24.67 7.84
C GLU A 13 26.19 -25.49 7.46
N GLY A 14 25.59 -25.16 6.33
CA GLY A 14 24.36 -25.77 5.81
C GLY A 14 23.06 -25.09 6.26
N HIS A 15 23.12 -24.02 7.06
CA HIS A 15 21.96 -23.22 7.50
C HIS A 15 22.00 -21.78 7.00
N GLU A 16 22.90 -21.47 6.07
CA GLU A 16 22.97 -20.20 5.38
C GLU A 16 21.87 -20.07 4.32
N LEU A 17 21.11 -18.97 4.38
CA LEU A 17 20.18 -18.55 3.33
C LEU A 17 20.68 -17.25 2.73
N TYR A 18 20.65 -17.12 1.41
CA TYR A 18 21.02 -15.87 0.72
C TYR A 18 19.76 -15.08 0.40
N SER A 19 19.76 -13.79 0.72
CA SER A 19 18.74 -12.85 0.27
C SER A 19 19.35 -11.98 -0.82
N ASP A 20 18.85 -12.12 -2.05
CA ASP A 20 19.24 -11.26 -3.18
C ASP A 20 18.85 -9.79 -2.89
N LYS A 21 17.72 -9.58 -2.23
CA LYS A 21 17.21 -8.26 -1.87
C LYS A 21 18.12 -7.50 -0.90
N LEU A 22 18.71 -8.20 0.06
CA LEU A 22 19.66 -7.62 1.02
C LEU A 22 21.12 -7.74 0.58
N ASP A 23 21.39 -8.46 -0.52
CA ASP A 23 22.72 -8.84 -0.99
C ASP A 23 23.57 -9.42 0.15
N ALA A 24 22.97 -10.34 0.92
CA ALA A 24 23.56 -10.82 2.16
C ALA A 24 23.08 -12.21 2.60
N THR A 25 23.94 -12.88 3.36
CA THR A 25 23.62 -14.16 4.00
C THR A 25 22.93 -13.95 5.35
N LEU A 26 21.86 -14.70 5.57
CA LEU A 26 21.05 -14.74 6.78
C LEU A 26 21.06 -16.14 7.38
N CYS A 27 20.85 -16.24 8.69
CA CYS A 27 20.47 -17.51 9.29
C CYS A 27 18.97 -17.77 9.03
N GLU A 28 18.60 -19.05 9.00
CA GLU A 28 17.22 -19.54 8.83
C GLU A 28 16.21 -18.78 9.71
N TYR A 29 16.50 -18.63 11.01
CA TYR A 29 15.62 -17.92 11.94
C TYR A 29 15.36 -16.45 11.57
N CYS A 30 16.40 -15.72 11.15
CA CYS A 30 16.21 -14.32 10.75
C CYS A 30 15.49 -14.23 9.40
N PHE A 31 15.77 -15.15 8.47
CA PHE A 31 15.09 -15.19 7.19
C PHE A 31 13.58 -15.44 7.37
N ASP A 32 13.21 -16.44 8.16
CA ASP A 32 11.81 -16.79 8.42
C ASP A 32 11.08 -15.69 9.21
N ALA A 33 11.72 -15.14 10.25
CA ALA A 33 11.11 -14.06 11.05
C ALA A 33 10.78 -12.82 10.20
N GLU A 34 11.62 -12.51 9.21
CA GLU A 34 11.38 -11.41 8.28
C GLU A 34 10.30 -11.72 7.23
N LYS A 35 9.95 -13.00 7.03
CA LYS A 35 8.84 -13.46 6.17
C LYS A 35 7.51 -13.57 6.91
N ASP A 36 7.48 -13.44 8.23
CA ASP A 36 6.23 -13.44 9.01
C ASP A 36 5.48 -12.10 8.92
N TYR A 37 6.19 -11.00 8.66
CA TYR A 37 5.64 -9.65 8.73
C TYR A 37 5.90 -8.87 7.44
N PRO A 38 4.95 -8.86 6.49
CA PRO A 38 5.11 -8.10 5.26
C PRO A 38 5.15 -6.60 5.54
N GLN A 39 6.04 -5.90 4.85
CA GLN A 39 6.12 -4.44 4.84
C GLN A 39 4.88 -3.83 4.17
N GLY A 40 4.34 -4.53 3.17
CA GLY A 40 3.10 -4.18 2.52
C GLY A 40 2.77 -5.08 1.33
N THR A 41 1.67 -4.77 0.67
CA THR A 41 1.21 -5.46 -0.55
C THR A 41 1.08 -4.45 -1.67
N VAL A 42 1.56 -4.79 -2.86
CA VAL A 42 1.45 -3.98 -4.08
C VAL A 42 0.66 -4.78 -5.09
N ILE A 43 -0.39 -4.19 -5.66
CA ILE A 43 -1.18 -4.80 -6.74
C ILE A 43 -1.06 -3.89 -7.96
N VAL A 44 -0.37 -4.37 -8.99
CA VAL A 44 -0.12 -3.64 -10.23
C VAL A 44 -1.06 -4.13 -11.30
N PHE A 45 -1.78 -3.21 -11.92
CA PHE A 45 -2.71 -3.49 -13.01
C PHE A 45 -2.08 -2.98 -14.30
N TYR A 46 -2.07 -3.84 -15.33
CA TYR A 46 -1.59 -3.51 -16.67
C TYR A 46 -2.75 -3.63 -17.67
N PRO A 47 -3.62 -2.62 -17.79
CA PRO A 47 -4.86 -2.75 -18.59
C PRO A 47 -4.62 -2.93 -20.09
N LYS A 48 -3.43 -2.55 -20.60
CA LYS A 48 -3.02 -2.77 -21.99
C LYS A 48 -2.69 -4.24 -22.26
N GLU A 49 -2.05 -4.89 -21.28
CA GLU A 49 -1.58 -6.27 -21.37
C GLU A 49 -2.66 -7.27 -20.93
N GLY A 50 -3.61 -6.82 -20.11
CA GLY A 50 -4.65 -7.68 -19.55
C GLY A 50 -4.09 -8.56 -18.43
N THR A 51 -3.22 -8.00 -17.59
CA THR A 51 -2.58 -8.71 -16.48
C THR A 51 -2.69 -7.90 -15.20
N VAL A 52 -2.68 -8.61 -14.07
CA VAL A 52 -2.56 -8.05 -12.73
C VAL A 52 -1.49 -8.82 -11.99
N ASP A 53 -0.52 -8.10 -11.46
CA ASP A 53 0.51 -8.67 -10.61
C ASP A 53 0.27 -8.26 -9.17
N LYS A 54 0.49 -9.18 -8.24
CA LYS A 54 0.40 -8.96 -6.81
C LYS A 54 1.74 -9.33 -6.19
N PHE A 55 2.31 -8.37 -5.49
CA PHE A 55 3.55 -8.52 -4.76
C PHE A 55 3.27 -8.41 -3.26
N ILE A 56 3.77 -9.37 -2.49
CA ILE A 56 3.83 -9.27 -1.03
C ILE A 56 5.28 -8.99 -0.67
N ILE A 57 5.52 -7.81 -0.09
CA ILE A 57 6.86 -7.26 0.09
C ILE A 57 7.36 -7.60 1.48
N TYR A 58 8.46 -8.35 1.57
CA TYR A 58 9.17 -8.58 2.82
C TYR A 58 10.54 -7.90 2.79
N SER A 59 11.24 -7.83 3.92
CA SER A 59 12.57 -7.23 3.93
C SER A 59 13.62 -8.11 3.22
N VAL A 60 13.40 -9.43 3.16
CA VAL A 60 14.36 -10.41 2.66
C VAL A 60 14.05 -10.94 1.26
N GLU A 61 12.79 -11.02 0.87
CA GLU A 61 12.35 -11.61 -0.40
C GLU A 61 10.92 -11.17 -0.71
N ASP A 62 10.61 -10.86 -1.96
CA ASP A 62 9.24 -10.54 -2.37
C ASP A 62 8.53 -11.81 -2.89
N VAL A 63 7.23 -11.92 -2.63
CA VAL A 63 6.39 -12.95 -3.26
C VAL A 63 5.68 -12.33 -4.45
N HIS A 64 5.94 -12.85 -5.65
CA HIS A 64 5.30 -12.41 -6.90
C HIS A 64 4.23 -13.41 -7.37
N LEU A 65 3.04 -12.88 -7.59
CA LEU A 65 1.87 -13.58 -8.07
C LEU A 65 1.32 -12.84 -9.30
N SER A 66 0.86 -13.56 -10.33
CA SER A 66 0.23 -12.92 -11.51
C SER A 66 -1.08 -13.57 -11.92
N GLN A 67 -1.96 -12.79 -12.53
CA GLN A 67 -3.25 -13.22 -13.06
C GLN A 67 -3.50 -12.53 -14.40
N SER A 68 -3.87 -13.30 -15.43
CA SER A 68 -4.41 -12.74 -16.67
C SER A 68 -5.89 -12.42 -16.50
N ILE A 69 -6.30 -11.21 -16.87
CA ILE A 69 -7.69 -10.74 -16.83
C ILE A 69 -8.06 -10.01 -18.12
N SER A 70 -9.27 -10.22 -18.62
CA SER A 70 -9.81 -9.47 -19.76
C SER A 70 -10.59 -8.23 -19.34
N SER A 71 -11.07 -8.20 -18.10
CA SER A 71 -11.79 -7.08 -17.50
C SER A 71 -11.59 -7.04 -15.99
N LEU A 72 -11.85 -5.88 -15.37
CA LEU A 72 -11.81 -5.74 -13.91
C LEU A 72 -12.81 -6.63 -13.17
N ASP A 73 -13.87 -7.09 -13.84
CA ASP A 73 -14.88 -7.97 -13.23
C ASP A 73 -14.37 -9.42 -13.08
N GLU A 74 -13.28 -9.79 -13.79
CA GLU A 74 -12.62 -11.09 -13.68
C GLU A 74 -11.49 -11.10 -12.63
N TYR A 75 -11.14 -9.93 -12.11
CA TYR A 75 -10.13 -9.80 -11.06
C TYR A 75 -10.62 -10.48 -9.77
N ASP A 76 -9.86 -11.49 -9.33
CA ASP A 76 -10.13 -12.23 -8.11
C ASP A 76 -8.85 -12.32 -7.29
N ASP A 77 -8.84 -11.62 -6.15
CA ASP A 77 -7.75 -11.53 -5.19
C ASP A 77 -7.19 -12.89 -4.71
N LEU A 78 -7.94 -13.98 -4.93
CA LEU A 78 -7.62 -15.34 -4.52
C LEU A 78 -7.09 -16.24 -5.65
N ASN A 79 -7.22 -15.85 -6.92
CA ASN A 79 -6.94 -16.71 -8.06
C ASN A 79 -5.70 -16.26 -8.85
N PHE A 80 -4.56 -16.21 -8.17
CA PHE A 80 -3.27 -15.88 -8.78
C PHE A 80 -2.40 -17.13 -8.98
N ASP A 81 -1.65 -17.13 -10.08
CA ASP A 81 -0.56 -18.07 -10.29
C ASP A 81 0.73 -17.57 -9.62
N ILE A 82 1.46 -18.47 -8.98
CA ILE A 82 2.78 -18.17 -8.40
C ILE A 82 3.79 -18.12 -9.54
N LEU A 83 4.44 -16.98 -9.73
CA LEU A 83 5.54 -16.83 -10.68
C LEU A 83 6.89 -16.99 -9.98
N MET A 84 7.97 -17.07 -10.77
CA MET A 84 9.33 -17.05 -10.23
C MET A 84 9.64 -15.72 -9.55
N GLU A 85 10.69 -15.72 -8.71
CA GLU A 85 11.16 -14.55 -7.95
C GLU A 85 11.41 -13.33 -8.85
N GLU A 86 10.56 -12.32 -8.70
CA GLU A 86 10.73 -10.99 -9.26
C GLU A 86 10.45 -9.98 -8.15
N ASN A 87 11.37 -9.03 -7.99
CA ASN A 87 11.18 -7.96 -7.02
C ASN A 87 10.11 -6.99 -7.50
N SER A 88 9.29 -6.50 -6.59
CA SER A 88 8.29 -5.50 -6.95
C SER A 88 8.94 -4.20 -7.44
N PRO A 89 8.38 -3.53 -8.47
CA PRO A 89 8.85 -2.21 -8.89
C PRO A 89 8.57 -1.12 -7.84
N ILE A 90 7.77 -1.41 -6.81
CA ILE A 90 7.43 -0.52 -5.72
C ILE A 90 7.89 -1.18 -4.42
N GLN A 91 8.82 -0.53 -3.73
CA GLN A 91 9.38 -1.00 -2.47
C GLN A 91 8.88 -0.14 -1.30
N PHE A 92 9.19 -0.51 -0.07
CA PHE A 92 8.78 0.25 1.11
C PHE A 92 9.99 0.74 1.92
N LYS A 93 9.81 1.88 2.58
CA LYS A 93 10.72 2.36 3.62
C LYS A 93 9.94 2.60 4.92
N TRP A 94 10.56 2.29 6.05
CA TRP A 94 9.97 2.59 7.34
C TRP A 94 10.06 4.09 7.64
N VAL A 95 8.94 4.70 8.01
CA VAL A 95 8.83 6.07 8.49
C VAL A 95 8.44 6.04 9.96
N SER A 96 9.39 6.38 10.83
CA SER A 96 9.15 6.48 12.28
C SER A 96 8.37 7.76 12.59
N THR A 97 7.27 7.62 13.33
CA THR A 97 6.48 8.74 13.87
C THR A 97 6.81 9.01 15.33
N ASP A 98 7.24 7.99 16.06
CA ASP A 98 7.82 8.06 17.40
C ASP A 98 8.81 6.88 17.61
N PRO A 99 9.48 6.76 18.78
CA PRO A 99 10.47 5.69 19.01
C PRO A 99 9.96 4.24 18.84
N TRP A 100 8.65 4.02 18.90
CA TRP A 100 8.01 2.69 18.85
C TRP A 100 7.02 2.54 17.70
N ARG A 101 6.65 3.65 17.05
CA ARG A 101 5.60 3.69 16.04
C ARG A 101 6.11 4.23 14.71
N GLY A 102 5.41 3.81 13.68
CA GLY A 102 5.65 4.23 12.32
C GLY A 102 4.76 3.49 11.34
N TYR A 103 5.08 3.65 10.07
CA TYR A 103 4.41 3.02 8.94
C TYR A 103 5.39 2.82 7.80
N TYR A 104 5.08 1.89 6.91
CA TYR A 104 5.81 1.70 5.66
C TYR A 104 5.25 2.63 4.58
N GLU A 105 6.11 3.50 4.05
CA GLU A 105 5.79 4.39 2.92
C GLU A 105 6.32 3.79 1.62
N PRO A 106 5.51 3.75 0.54
CA PRO A 106 5.99 3.27 -0.74
C PRO A 106 7.04 4.19 -1.36
N VAL A 107 8.04 3.56 -1.96
CA VAL A 107 9.14 4.17 -2.71
C VAL A 107 9.11 3.58 -4.11
N ALA A 108 8.86 4.44 -5.08
CA ALA A 108 8.76 4.05 -6.48
C ALA A 108 9.37 5.11 -7.38
N GLY A 109 10.36 4.72 -8.18
CA GLY A 109 11.09 5.64 -9.07
C GLY A 109 10.24 6.08 -10.26
N GLU A 110 9.72 5.11 -11.01
CA GLU A 110 8.96 5.34 -12.26
C GLU A 110 7.45 5.51 -12.04
N TRP A 111 7.00 5.47 -10.79
CA TRP A 111 5.59 5.63 -10.43
C TRP A 111 5.34 6.97 -9.75
N VAL A 112 4.19 7.57 -10.02
CA VAL A 112 3.73 8.82 -9.38
C VAL A 112 2.58 8.48 -8.44
N LYS A 113 2.71 8.89 -7.19
CA LYS A 113 1.61 8.83 -6.23
C LYS A 113 0.56 9.88 -6.57
N ILE A 114 -0.65 9.43 -6.94
CA ILE A 114 -1.78 10.32 -7.26
C ILE A 114 -2.77 10.46 -6.09
N HIS A 115 -2.71 9.53 -5.14
CA HIS A 115 -3.56 9.53 -3.96
C HIS A 115 -2.86 8.83 -2.79
N GLU A 116 -3.10 9.36 -1.60
CA GLU A 116 -2.72 8.78 -0.31
C GLU A 116 -3.88 8.90 0.68
N ASP A 117 -4.07 7.85 1.46
CA ASP A 117 -5.07 7.75 2.52
C ASP A 117 -4.67 6.63 3.51
N ALA A 118 -5.53 6.38 4.50
CA ALA A 118 -5.42 5.23 5.38
C ALA A 118 -6.76 4.51 5.50
N ILE A 119 -6.72 3.19 5.43
CA ILE A 119 -7.87 2.33 5.71
C ILE A 119 -7.97 2.14 7.22
N LEU A 120 -9.14 2.44 7.78
CA LEU A 120 -9.48 2.14 9.17
C LEU A 120 -10.34 0.89 9.23
N HIS A 121 -9.74 -0.26 9.58
CA HIS A 121 -10.39 -1.56 9.52
C HIS A 121 -11.64 -1.62 10.41
N GLY A 122 -12.72 -2.19 9.89
CA GLY A 122 -13.99 -2.36 10.61
C GLY A 122 -14.83 -1.07 10.78
N SER A 123 -14.44 0.02 10.12
CA SER A 123 -15.20 1.27 10.14
C SER A 123 -16.16 1.40 8.95
N LYS A 124 -17.24 2.17 9.12
CA LYS A 124 -18.11 2.59 7.99
C LYS A 124 -17.33 3.44 6.99
N ASP A 125 -16.27 4.11 7.44
CA ASP A 125 -15.40 4.93 6.60
C ASP A 125 -14.67 4.09 5.52
N ALA A 126 -14.27 2.86 5.87
CA ALA A 126 -13.65 1.94 4.93
C ALA A 126 -14.58 1.56 3.76
N GLU A 127 -15.89 1.48 3.97
CA GLU A 127 -16.86 1.22 2.89
C GLU A 127 -16.90 2.37 1.87
N TYR A 128 -16.83 3.61 2.35
CA TYR A 128 -16.80 4.79 1.50
C TYR A 128 -15.49 4.89 0.71
N LEU A 129 -14.35 4.59 1.36
CA LEU A 129 -13.06 4.47 0.70
C LEU A 129 -13.06 3.38 -0.38
N GLY A 130 -13.71 2.24 -0.12
CA GLY A 130 -13.89 1.18 -1.11
C GLY A 130 -14.62 1.66 -2.37
N ARG A 131 -15.67 2.49 -2.22
CA ARG A 131 -16.36 3.09 -3.38
C ARG A 131 -15.48 4.07 -4.15
N PHE A 132 -14.71 4.92 -3.45
CA PHE A 132 -13.75 5.82 -4.09
C PHE A 132 -12.76 5.01 -4.95
N TYR A 133 -12.16 4.01 -4.33
CA TYR A 133 -11.18 3.13 -4.94
C TYR A 133 -11.73 2.41 -6.17
N GLU A 134 -12.88 1.76 -6.09
CA GLU A 134 -13.46 1.02 -7.21
C GLU A 134 -13.80 1.92 -8.41
N ASN A 135 -14.25 3.16 -8.17
CA ASN A 135 -14.51 4.10 -9.26
C ASN A 135 -13.22 4.59 -9.92
N LEU A 136 -12.19 4.88 -9.14
CA LEU A 136 -10.90 5.32 -9.68
C LEU A 136 -10.22 4.19 -10.47
N LYS A 137 -10.28 2.95 -9.96
CA LYS A 137 -9.78 1.75 -10.64
C LYS A 137 -10.39 1.58 -12.03
N LYS A 138 -11.71 1.74 -12.14
CA LYS A 138 -12.43 1.70 -13.43
C LYS A 138 -11.97 2.79 -14.39
N ILE A 139 -11.84 4.03 -13.92
CA ILE A 139 -11.36 5.16 -14.73
C ILE A 139 -9.97 4.88 -15.29
N LEU A 140 -9.04 4.40 -14.45
CA LEU A 140 -7.67 4.10 -14.86
C LEU A 140 -7.61 2.92 -15.84
N TRP A 141 -8.39 1.87 -15.59
CA TRP A 141 -8.49 0.71 -16.46
C TRP A 141 -9.06 1.05 -17.84
N GLU A 142 -10.15 1.82 -17.89
CA GLU A 142 -10.78 2.27 -19.13
C GLU A 142 -9.85 3.20 -19.92
N ALA A 143 -9.10 4.06 -19.23
CA ALA A 143 -8.10 4.94 -19.82
C ALA A 143 -6.82 4.22 -20.27
N LYS A 144 -6.70 2.91 -19.99
CA LYS A 144 -5.51 2.10 -20.28
C LYS A 144 -4.23 2.69 -19.67
N ILE A 145 -4.32 3.17 -18.44
CA ILE A 145 -3.18 3.64 -17.65
C ILE A 145 -2.73 2.49 -16.74
N ASP A 146 -1.43 2.20 -16.68
CA ASP A 146 -0.89 1.26 -15.71
C ASP A 146 -0.90 1.92 -14.32
N PHE A 147 -1.47 1.21 -13.34
CA PHE A 147 -1.63 1.72 -11.99
C PHE A 147 -1.34 0.66 -10.95
N ALA A 148 -0.87 1.12 -9.79
CA ALA A 148 -0.63 0.27 -8.64
C ALA A 148 -1.49 0.73 -7.47
N ILE A 149 -2.08 -0.23 -6.78
CA ILE A 149 -2.68 -0.02 -5.46
C ILE A 149 -1.75 -0.62 -4.43
N VAL A 150 -1.44 0.20 -3.43
CA VAL A 150 -0.42 -0.12 -2.45
C VAL A 150 -1.03 -0.08 -1.06
N PHE A 151 -0.81 -1.15 -0.32
CA PHE A 151 -1.21 -1.30 1.06
C PHE A 151 0.03 -1.37 1.94
N GLY A 152 0.32 -0.30 2.68
CA GLY A 152 1.46 -0.23 3.59
C GLY A 152 1.10 -0.69 5.00
N THR A 153 1.92 -1.57 5.59
CA THR A 153 1.75 -1.96 6.99
C THR A 153 2.05 -0.77 7.90
N THR A 154 1.24 -0.61 8.95
CA THR A 154 1.47 0.39 10.00
C THR A 154 1.67 -0.29 11.35
N SER A 155 2.25 0.45 12.30
CA SER A 155 2.33 0.02 13.71
C SER A 155 0.97 -0.12 14.40
N ASN A 156 -0.14 0.31 13.77
CA ASN A 156 -1.49 0.14 14.26
C ASN A 156 -2.22 -0.96 13.47
N VAL A 157 -2.56 -2.07 14.13
CA VAL A 157 -3.25 -3.22 13.51
C VAL A 157 -4.62 -2.87 12.91
N PHE A 158 -5.23 -1.77 13.34
CA PHE A 158 -6.50 -1.28 12.81
C PHE A 158 -6.34 -0.26 11.68
N SER A 159 -5.10 0.00 11.24
CA SER A 159 -4.80 0.96 10.18
C SER A 159 -3.83 0.38 9.14
N THR A 160 -4.16 0.58 7.88
CA THR A 160 -3.30 0.23 6.74
C THR A 160 -3.14 1.47 5.86
N GLY A 161 -1.90 1.80 5.51
CA GLY A 161 -1.63 2.85 4.52
C GLY A 161 -2.21 2.44 3.17
N PHE A 162 -2.81 3.39 2.45
CA PHE A 162 -3.44 3.14 1.16
C PHE A 162 -2.99 4.21 0.17
N ASP A 163 -2.21 3.79 -0.82
CA ASP A 163 -1.72 4.67 -1.87
C ASP A 163 -2.16 4.15 -3.24
N ILE A 164 -2.40 5.08 -4.17
CA ILE A 164 -2.60 4.76 -5.58
C ILE A 164 -1.53 5.49 -6.37
N LEU A 165 -0.81 4.71 -7.17
CA LEU A 165 0.25 5.20 -8.04
C LEU A 165 -0.08 4.91 -9.50
N VAL A 166 0.45 5.72 -10.40
CA VAL A 166 0.37 5.53 -11.85
C VAL A 166 1.76 5.61 -12.47
N LYS A 167 1.97 4.93 -13.59
CA LYS A 167 3.27 4.93 -14.26
C LYS A 167 3.52 6.27 -14.96
N LYS A 168 4.71 6.85 -14.79
CA LYS A 168 5.06 8.16 -15.38
C LYS A 168 4.96 8.17 -16.90
N GLU A 169 5.38 7.07 -17.52
CA GLU A 169 5.48 6.95 -18.98
C GLU A 169 4.14 6.89 -19.72
N ASP A 170 3.04 6.66 -19.00
CA ASP A 170 1.69 6.67 -19.58
C ASP A 170 1.16 8.08 -19.89
N PHE A 171 1.88 9.12 -19.46
CA PHE A 171 1.48 10.51 -19.66
C PHE A 171 2.44 11.21 -20.62
N GLU A 172 1.92 11.70 -21.74
CA GLU A 172 2.72 12.46 -22.72
C GLU A 172 3.03 13.87 -22.21
N SER A 173 2.21 14.37 -21.27
CA SER A 173 2.39 15.68 -20.67
C SER A 173 1.93 15.77 -19.22
N VAL A 174 2.51 16.71 -18.47
CA VAL A 174 2.09 17.04 -17.10
C VAL A 174 0.61 17.45 -17.03
N VAL A 175 0.04 18.00 -18.12
CA VAL A 175 -1.36 18.42 -18.17
C VAL A 175 -2.31 17.22 -18.06
N GLU A 176 -1.96 16.07 -18.64
CA GLU A 176 -2.78 14.86 -18.56
C GLU A 176 -2.78 14.29 -17.14
N LEU A 177 -1.59 14.26 -16.52
CA LEU A 177 -1.45 13.90 -15.12
C LEU A 177 -2.25 14.86 -14.22
N MET A 178 -2.22 16.16 -14.47
CA MET A 178 -3.02 17.14 -13.73
C MET A 178 -4.53 16.90 -13.87
N LYS A 179 -5.03 16.55 -15.07
CA LYS A 179 -6.44 16.20 -15.27
C LYS A 179 -6.83 14.99 -14.42
N LEU A 180 -5.95 13.99 -14.34
CA LEU A 180 -6.16 12.85 -13.46
C LEU A 180 -6.21 13.27 -11.98
N TYR A 181 -5.30 14.13 -11.52
CA TYR A 181 -5.35 14.67 -10.16
C TYR A 181 -6.67 15.40 -9.86
N PHE A 182 -7.17 16.22 -10.78
CA PHE A 182 -8.49 16.86 -10.60
C PHE A 182 -9.61 15.83 -10.47
N ARG A 183 -9.57 14.77 -11.29
CA ARG A 183 -10.55 13.70 -11.18
C ARG A 183 -10.47 12.94 -9.85
N VAL A 184 -9.26 12.70 -9.36
CA VAL A 184 -9.03 12.11 -8.03
C VAL A 184 -9.62 13.01 -6.94
N LEU A 185 -9.41 14.33 -7.01
CA LEU A 185 -9.96 15.29 -6.06
C LEU A 185 -11.51 15.30 -6.06
N GLU A 186 -12.14 15.29 -7.24
CA GLU A 186 -13.60 15.21 -7.35
C GLU A 186 -14.17 13.93 -6.71
N LEU A 187 -13.52 12.79 -6.96
CA LEU A 187 -13.91 11.52 -6.35
C LEU A 187 -13.70 11.55 -4.84
N LYS A 188 -12.57 12.12 -4.38
CA LYS A 188 -12.27 12.25 -2.95
C LYS A 188 -13.33 13.10 -2.25
N GLU A 189 -13.71 14.25 -2.82
CA GLU A 189 -14.77 15.10 -2.27
C GLU A 189 -16.13 14.38 -2.20
N LYS A 190 -16.43 13.56 -3.22
CA LYS A 190 -17.69 12.81 -3.28
C LYS A 190 -17.75 11.65 -2.28
N TYR A 191 -16.65 10.96 -2.05
CA TYR A 191 -16.64 9.69 -1.32
C TYR A 191 -15.94 9.76 0.04
N ARG A 192 -15.04 10.71 0.31
CA ARG A 192 -14.29 10.78 1.58
C ARG A 192 -14.82 11.89 2.47
N ASP A 193 -15.47 11.50 3.56
CA ASP A 193 -15.84 12.39 4.65
C ASP A 193 -14.65 12.54 5.61
N THR A 194 -13.90 13.63 5.43
CA THR A 194 -12.69 13.91 6.22
C THR A 194 -12.99 13.99 7.71
N LYS A 195 -14.13 14.58 8.10
CA LYS A 195 -14.52 14.69 9.52
C LYS A 195 -14.76 13.32 10.12
N ARG A 196 -15.52 12.47 9.43
CA ARG A 196 -15.78 11.08 9.85
C ARG A 196 -14.48 10.30 9.99
N PHE A 197 -13.61 10.32 8.98
CA PHE A 197 -12.31 9.65 9.03
C PHE A 197 -11.52 10.02 10.28
N ILE A 198 -11.36 11.32 10.54
CA ILE A 198 -10.62 11.84 11.70
C ILE A 198 -11.24 11.37 13.02
N LEU A 199 -12.56 11.52 13.16
CA LEU A 199 -13.24 11.14 14.39
C LEU A 199 -13.20 9.62 14.60
N THR A 200 -13.35 8.81 13.55
CA THR A 200 -13.18 7.36 13.63
C THR A 200 -11.75 6.99 14.00
N ALA A 201 -10.74 7.64 13.42
CA ALA A 201 -9.33 7.36 13.72
C ALA A 201 -9.00 7.59 15.22
N ILE A 202 -9.61 8.61 15.83
CA ILE A 202 -9.33 8.99 17.22
C ILE A 202 -10.20 8.23 18.22
N THR A 203 -11.47 8.02 17.88
CA THR A 203 -12.45 7.47 18.84
C THR A 203 -12.78 5.99 18.62
N GLY A 204 -12.48 5.44 17.44
CA GLY A 204 -12.95 4.13 17.01
C GLY A 204 -14.46 4.05 16.77
N LYS A 205 -15.20 5.16 16.85
CA LYS A 205 -16.65 5.20 16.68
C LYS A 205 -17.07 5.36 15.22
N ASN A 206 -18.27 4.87 14.91
CA ASN A 206 -18.93 5.03 13.60
C ASN A 206 -20.09 6.04 13.62
N ASP A 207 -20.61 6.33 14.81
CA ASP A 207 -21.71 7.26 15.03
C ASP A 207 -21.22 8.33 16.01
N PHE A 208 -21.52 9.59 15.71
CA PHE A 208 -20.96 10.75 16.39
C PHE A 208 -22.05 11.61 17.00
N ASP A 209 -21.78 12.15 18.19
CA ASP A 209 -22.67 13.05 18.91
C ASP A 209 -22.10 14.49 19.01
N GLU A 210 -22.82 15.38 19.70
CA GLU A 210 -22.40 16.78 19.88
C GLU A 210 -21.04 16.94 20.58
N THR A 211 -20.62 15.95 21.39
CA THR A 211 -19.31 15.95 22.04
C THR A 211 -18.21 15.67 21.03
N ASP A 212 -18.44 14.73 20.12
CA ASP A 212 -17.52 14.42 19.02
C ASP A 212 -17.38 15.62 18.07
N ASP A 213 -18.45 16.40 17.86
CA ASP A 213 -18.38 17.65 17.08
C ASP A 213 -17.50 18.72 17.74
N LYS A 214 -17.58 18.85 19.07
CA LYS A 214 -16.69 19.74 19.83
C LYS A 214 -15.24 19.27 19.75
N LEU A 215 -15.01 17.96 19.85
CA LEU A 215 -13.69 17.37 19.67
C LEU A 215 -13.11 17.70 18.29
N TYR A 216 -13.90 17.50 17.22
CA TYR A 216 -13.48 17.85 15.87
C TYR A 216 -13.11 19.33 15.71
N ALA A 217 -13.92 20.23 16.30
CA ALA A 217 -13.63 21.66 16.27
C ALA A 217 -12.31 22.02 16.98
N ILE A 218 -12.01 21.36 18.10
CA ILE A 218 -10.73 21.52 18.82
C ILE A 218 -9.56 21.04 17.94
N LEU A 219 -9.67 19.84 17.37
CA LEU A 219 -8.62 19.27 16.52
C LEU A 219 -8.29 20.19 15.33
N LYS A 220 -9.33 20.72 14.68
CA LYS A 220 -9.19 21.68 13.56
C LYS A 220 -8.56 23.01 14.01
N ALA A 221 -8.94 23.52 15.18
CA ALA A 221 -8.39 24.77 15.70
C ALA A 221 -6.89 24.69 16.03
N HIS A 222 -6.41 23.50 16.38
CA HIS A 222 -5.00 23.23 16.69
C HIS A 222 -4.17 22.78 15.48
N ALA A 223 -4.71 22.85 14.26
CA ALA A 223 -4.07 22.37 13.02
C ALA A 223 -3.56 20.92 13.13
N LEU A 224 -4.23 20.11 13.96
CA LEU A 224 -3.96 18.67 14.03
C LEU A 224 -4.64 17.93 12.87
N VAL A 225 -5.52 18.63 12.13
CA VAL A 225 -6.28 18.21 10.94
C VAL A 225 -6.74 19.40 10.10
#